data_AF-A0A4Q5X1F0-F1
#
_entry.id   AF-A0A4Q5X1F0-F1
#
_cell.length_a   1.000
_cell.length_b   1.000
_cell.length_c   1.000
_cell.angle_alpha   90.00
_cell.angle_beta   90.00
_cell.angle_gamma   90.00
#
_symmetry.space_group_name_H-M   'P 1'
#
loop_
_entity.id
_entity.type
_entity.pdbx_description
1 polymer ?
#
loop_
_entity_poly.entity_id
_entity_poly.type
_entity_poly.pdbx_seq_one_letter_code
_entity_poly.pdbx_strand_id
1 'polypeptide(L)' 'MAVRKRSASPPRSSPGNDSQLVVRLPGALVGRVDRYAARVRRELPGVRFARAEAVRVLLTRALDQLAAAKDKP' A
#
# COMPACT_ATOMS: atom_id res chain seq x y z
N MET A 1 -35.97 -24.69 29.98
CA MET A 1 -35.96 -23.68 28.90
C MET A 1 -34.54 -23.12 28.77
N ALA A 2 -33.96 -23.20 27.58
CA ALA A 2 -32.54 -22.99 27.31
C ALA A 2 -32.22 -21.55 26.88
N VAL A 3 -31.19 -20.94 27.46
CA VAL A 3 -30.63 -19.66 27.00
C VAL A 3 -29.42 -19.96 26.11
N ARG A 4 -29.59 -19.77 24.80
CA ARG A 4 -28.53 -19.97 23.80
C ARG A 4 -27.48 -18.86 23.95
N LYS A 5 -26.25 -19.22 24.32
CA LYS A 5 -25.06 -18.38 24.13
C LYS A 5 -24.95 -18.04 22.65
N ARG A 6 -25.15 -16.78 22.30
CA ARG A 6 -24.80 -16.26 20.96
C ARG A 6 -23.28 -16.37 20.84
N SER A 7 -22.84 -17.36 20.08
CA SER A 7 -21.50 -17.49 19.55
C SER A 7 -21.12 -16.16 18.90
N ALA A 8 -20.22 -15.42 19.53
CA ALA A 8 -19.55 -14.32 18.86
C ALA A 8 -18.71 -14.94 17.74
N SER A 9 -19.18 -14.81 16.52
CA SER A 9 -18.36 -15.09 15.34
C SER A 9 -17.10 -14.22 15.40
N PRO A 10 -15.92 -14.73 15.01
CA PRO A 10 -14.72 -13.89 14.93
C PRO A 10 -15.03 -12.70 14.02
N PRO A 11 -14.50 -11.49 14.30
CA PRO A 11 -14.74 -10.34 13.45
C PRO A 11 -14.29 -10.70 12.03
N ARG A 12 -15.22 -10.69 11.07
CA ARG A 12 -14.86 -10.70 9.66
C ARG A 12 -13.95 -9.50 9.44
N SER A 13 -12.69 -9.74 9.08
CA SER A 13 -11.77 -8.71 8.62
C SER A 13 -12.49 -7.91 7.53
N SER A 14 -12.89 -6.68 7.84
CA SER A 14 -13.60 -5.85 6.88
C SER A 14 -12.62 -5.49 5.77
N PRO A 15 -12.89 -5.80 4.49
CA PRO A 15 -12.05 -5.33 3.41
C PRO A 15 -12.28 -3.82 3.29
N GLY A 16 -11.27 -3.01 3.62
CA GLY A 16 -11.28 -1.58 3.28
C GLY A 16 -11.31 -0.62 4.46
N ASN A 17 -10.16 -0.42 5.10
CA ASN A 17 -9.84 0.88 5.69
C ASN A 17 -8.59 1.42 5.00
N ASP A 18 -8.71 1.72 3.71
CA ASP A 18 -7.69 2.51 3.03
C ASP A 18 -7.73 3.93 3.61
N SER A 19 -6.64 4.33 4.28
CA SER A 19 -6.50 5.68 4.83
C SER A 19 -5.96 6.63 3.76
N GLN A 20 -6.61 7.78 3.59
CA GLN A 20 -6.13 8.81 2.68
C GLN A 20 -5.11 9.72 3.39
N LEU A 21 -3.96 9.93 2.74
CA LEU A 21 -2.91 10.82 3.22
C LEU A 21 -2.65 11.92 2.18
N VAL A 22 -2.60 13.17 2.63
CA VAL A 22 -2.19 14.32 1.81
C VAL A 22 -0.81 14.78 2.28
N VAL A 23 0.16 14.80 1.37
CA VAL A 23 1.54 15.22 1.66
C VAL A 23 2.02 16.26 0.66
N ARG A 24 2.85 17.19 1.15
CA ARG A 24 3.66 18.05 0.28
C ARG A 24 4.98 17.35 0.00
N LEU A 25 5.28 17.16 -1.29
CA LEU A 25 6.52 16.53 -1.73
C LEU A 25 7.30 17.50 -2.63
N PRO A 26 8.64 17.45 -2.61
CA PRO A 26 9.44 18.15 -3.62
C PRO A 26 9.04 17.71 -5.03
N GLY A 27 8.93 18.66 -5.97
CA GLY A 27 8.53 18.36 -7.35
C GLY A 27 9.42 17.31 -8.03
N ALA A 28 10.73 17.32 -7.71
CA ALA A 28 11.67 16.32 -8.17
C ALA A 28 11.31 14.89 -7.73
N LEU A 29 10.79 14.73 -6.51
CA LEU A 29 10.34 13.42 -6.00
C LEU A 29 9.07 12.96 -6.71
N VAL A 30 8.11 13.87 -6.93
CA VAL A 30 6.91 13.58 -7.73
C VAL A 30 7.29 13.11 -9.14
N GLY A 31 8.25 13.79 -9.78
CA GLY A 31 8.76 13.40 -11.10
C GLY A 31 9.48 12.04 -11.11
N ARG A 32 10.03 11.57 -9.98
CA ARG A 32 10.56 10.19 -9.87
C ARG A 32 9.43 9.16 -9.79
N VAL A 33 8.37 9.44 -9.03
CA VAL A 33 7.19 8.58 -8.92
C VAL A 33 6.50 8.42 -10.28
N ASP A 34 6.33 9.52 -11.01
CA ASP A 34 5.68 9.50 -12.33
C ASP A 34 6.48 8.72 -13.37
N ARG A 35 7.81 8.84 -13.36
CA ARG A 35 8.69 8.02 -14.21
C ARG A 35 8.58 6.55 -13.89
N TYR A 36 8.52 6.19 -12.61
CA TYR A 36 8.31 4.81 -12.20
C TYR A 36 6.96 4.27 -12.68
N ALA A 37 5.88 5.03 -12.48
CA ALA A 37 4.55 4.64 -12.96
C ALA A 37 4.52 4.46 -14.49
N ALA A 38 5.14 5.37 -15.24
CA ALA A 38 5.21 5.29 -16.70
C ALA A 38 6.00 4.06 -17.16
N ARG A 39 7.10 3.73 -16.48
CA ARG A 39 7.89 2.51 -16.75
C ARG A 39 7.05 1.25 -16.53
N VAL A 40 6.38 1.12 -15.39
CA VAL A 40 5.54 -0.05 -15.08
C VAL A 40 4.42 -0.23 -16.11
N ARG A 41 3.77 0.86 -16.53
CA ARG A 41 2.73 0.81 -17.58
C ARG A 41 3.24 0.29 -18.92
N ARG A 42 4.50 0.58 -19.27
CA ARG A 42 5.13 0.07 -20.50
C ARG A 42 5.46 -1.41 -20.38
N GLU A 43 5.91 -1.85 -19.20
CA GLU A 43 6.28 -3.24 -18.93
C GLU A 43 5.05 -4.16 -18.78
N LEU A 44 3.92 -3.62 -18.30
CA LEU A 44 2.68 -4.37 -18.06
C LEU A 44 1.50 -3.73 -18.81
N PRO A 45 1.40 -3.96 -20.15
CA PRO A 45 0.29 -3.44 -20.93
C PRO A 45 -1.04 -4.01 -20.42
N GLY A 46 -2.06 -3.15 -20.30
CA GLY A 46 -3.39 -3.52 -19.80
C GLY A 46 -3.59 -3.39 -18.29
N VAL A 47 -2.53 -3.15 -17.51
CA VAL A 47 -2.67 -2.92 -16.06
C VAL A 47 -2.94 -1.44 -15.76
N ARG A 48 -4.00 -1.15 -15.02
CA ARG A 48 -4.32 0.20 -14.54
C ARG A 48 -3.38 0.59 -13.39
N PHE A 49 -2.17 1.01 -13.73
CA PHE A 49 -1.16 1.40 -12.74
C PHE A 49 -1.14 2.92 -12.53
N ALA A 50 -1.83 3.42 -11.51
CA ALA A 50 -1.95 4.86 -11.21
C ALA A 50 -0.76 5.40 -10.39
N ARG A 51 -0.69 6.73 -10.22
CA ARG A 51 0.30 7.38 -9.33
C ARG A 51 0.18 6.86 -7.90
N ALA A 52 -1.04 6.67 -7.41
CA ALA A 52 -1.29 6.11 -6.07
C ALA A 52 -0.68 4.70 -5.92
N GLU A 53 -0.80 3.85 -6.94
CA GLU A 53 -0.16 2.53 -6.98
C GLU A 53 1.36 2.62 -6.94
N ALA A 54 1.94 3.52 -7.73
CA ALA A 54 3.37 3.79 -7.72
C ALA A 54 3.84 4.23 -6.33
N VAL A 55 3.13 5.17 -5.69
CA VAL A 55 3.44 5.64 -4.33
C VAL A 55 3.36 4.48 -3.33
N ARG A 56 2.29 3.69 -3.36
CA ARG A 56 2.10 2.54 -2.49
C ARG A 56 3.26 1.55 -2.59
N VAL A 57 3.58 1.09 -3.80
CA VAL A 57 4.65 0.12 -4.03
C VAL A 57 6.01 0.67 -3.59
N LEU A 58 6.31 1.93 -3.91
CA LEU A 58 7.59 2.54 -3.54
C LEU A 58 7.72 2.73 -2.02
N LEU A 59 6.65 3.15 -1.34
CA LEU A 59 6.66 3.29 0.11
C LEU A 59 6.81 1.93 0.80
N THR A 60 6.05 0.92 0.39
CA THR A 60 6.18 -0.44 0.94
C THR A 60 7.61 -0.95 0.81
N ARG A 61 8.18 -0.88 -0.40
CA ARG A 61 9.56 -1.31 -0.65
C ARG A 61 10.59 -0.57 0.21
N ALA A 62 10.44 0.74 0.37
CA ALA A 62 11.37 1.53 1.18
C ALA A 62 11.26 1.16 2.67
N LEU A 63 10.05 0.95 3.18
CA LEU A 63 9.83 0.55 4.57
C LEU A 63 10.37 -0.86 4.85
N ASP A 64 10.15 -1.81 3.94
CA ASP A 64 10.66 -3.17 4.06
C ASP A 64 12.20 -3.19 4.08
N GLN A 65 12.83 -2.39 3.21
CA GLN A 65 14.29 -2.23 3.18
C GLN A 65 14.84 -1.65 4.48
N LEU A 66 14.16 -0.64 5.06
CA LEU A 66 14.56 -0.04 6.32
C LEU A 66 14.37 -0.98 7.51
N ALA A 67 13.31 -1.80 7.50
CA ALA A 67 13.10 -2.82 8.51
C ALA A 67 14.22 -3.88 8.46
N ALA A 68 14.47 -4.43 7.27
CA ALA A 68 15.53 -5.43 7.07
C ALA A 68 16.93 -4.90 7.40
N ALA A 69 17.20 -3.60 7.18
CA ALA A 69 18.47 -2.98 7.51
C ALA A 69 18.69 -2.82 9.03
N LYS A 70 17.62 -2.73 9.82
CA LYS A 70 17.69 -2.62 11.29
C LYS A 70 17.91 -3.97 11.99
N ASP A 71 17.53 -5.07 11.35
CA ASP A 71 17.69 -6.43 11.87
C ASP A 71 19.05 -7.07 11.53
N LYS A 72 19.94 -6.33 10.85
CA LYS A 72 21.31 -6.77 10.60
C LYS A 72 22.20 -6.31 11.77
N PRO A 73 22.85 -7.25 12.50
CA PRO A 73 23.68 -6.93 13.67
C PRO A 73 24.90 -6.07 13.32
#